data_AF-A0A3A0DBH6-F1
#
_entry.id   AF-A0A3A0DBH6-F1
#
_cell.length_a   1.000
_cell.length_b   1.000
_cell.length_c   1.000
_cell.angle_alpha   90.00
_cell.angle_beta   90.00
_cell.angle_gamma   90.00
#
_symmetry.space_group_name_H-M   'P 1'
#
loop_
_entity.id
_entity.type
_entity.pdbx_description
1 polymer ?
#
loop_
_entity_poly.entity_id
_entity_poly.type
_entity_poly.pdbx_seq_one_letter_code
_entity_poly.pdbx_strand_id
1 'polypeptide(L)'
;MRRSVLIVVLVLYAALIGSVTAGVFYARDVVAPQLDTEKGQRDWDAWRRETADQAAGKGPVTRREQKSREPPLVVLMRDYFAVCLTGALVFASLLFAVMVFLVQGILRTPAKTKNRLPPPGRAAV
;
A
#
# COMPACT_ATOMS: atom_id res chain seq x y z
N MET A 1 -12.25 -30.71 2.74
CA MET A 1 -11.05 -29.86 2.89
C MET A 1 -11.03 -28.63 1.98
N ARG A 2 -11.18 -28.74 0.65
CA ARG A 2 -11.14 -27.57 -0.27
C ARG A 2 -12.11 -26.43 0.08
N ARG A 3 -13.35 -26.74 0.49
CA ARG A 3 -14.36 -25.73 0.85
C ARG A 3 -13.96 -24.92 2.10
N SER A 4 -13.45 -25.58 3.14
CA SER A 4 -12.99 -24.92 4.37
C SER A 4 -11.81 -23.98 4.12
N VAL A 5 -10.87 -24.39 3.26
CA VAL A 5 -9.73 -23.54 2.86
C VAL A 5 -10.20 -22.29 2.11
N LEU A 6 -11.17 -22.43 1.20
CA LEU A 6 -11.74 -21.28 0.49
C LEU A 6 -12.44 -20.30 1.44
N ILE A 7 -13.19 -20.81 2.43
CA ILE A 7 -13.86 -19.96 3.43
C ILE A 7 -12.81 -19.19 4.24
N VAL A 8 -11.74 -19.85 4.71
CA VAL A 8 -10.67 -19.17 5.46
C VAL A 8 -9.99 -18.10 4.61
N VAL A 9 -9.68 -18.38 3.34
CA VAL A 9 -9.08 -17.40 2.43
C VAL A 9 -10.01 -16.20 2.21
N LEU A 10 -11.32 -16.43 2.03
CA LEU A 10 -12.29 -15.35 1.86
C LEU A 10 -12.44 -14.49 3.11
N VAL A 11 -12.47 -15.10 4.30
CA VAL A 11 -12.52 -14.36 5.57
C VAL A 11 -11.28 -13.51 5.76
N LEU A 12 -10.08 -14.06 5.49
CA LEU A 12 -8.82 -13.32 5.57
C LEU A 12 -8.77 -12.17 4.56
N TYR A 13 -9.27 -12.40 3.34
CA TYR A 13 -9.34 -11.35 2.32
C TYR A 13 -10.31 -10.23 2.73
N ALA A 14 -11.50 -10.58 3.22
CA ALA A 14 -12.46 -9.61 3.71
C ALA A 14 -11.91 -8.80 4.89
N ALA A 15 -11.20 -9.45 5.82
CA ALA A 15 -10.55 -8.78 6.93
C ALA A 15 -9.45 -7.82 6.45
N LEU A 16 -8.63 -8.21 5.46
CA LEU A 16 -7.62 -7.34 4.86
C LEU A 16 -8.25 -6.11 4.20
N ILE A 17 -9.25 -6.31 3.34
CA ILE A 17 -9.95 -5.21 2.65
C ILE A 17 -10.62 -4.27 3.65
N GLY A 18 -11.27 -4.83 4.67
CA GLY A 18 -11.85 -4.05 5.77
C GLY A 18 -10.80 -3.22 6.50
N SER A 19 -9.64 -3.80 6.80
CA SER A 19 -8.54 -3.13 7.52
C SER A 19 -7.92 -2.01 6.69
N VAL A 20 -7.66 -2.24 5.39
CA VAL A 20 -7.13 -1.22 4.48
C VAL A 20 -8.11 -0.07 4.31
N THR A 21 -9.39 -0.39 4.11
CA THR A 21 -10.44 0.63 3.96
C THR A 21 -10.56 1.45 5.25
N ALA A 22 -10.70 0.80 6.41
CA ALA A 22 -10.78 1.49 7.70
C ALA A 22 -9.55 2.37 7.97
N GLY A 23 -8.33 1.89 7.66
CA GLY A 23 -7.10 2.66 7.84
C GLY A 23 -7.05 3.92 6.98
N VAL A 24 -7.49 3.85 5.72
CA VAL A 24 -7.53 5.00 4.81
C VAL A 24 -8.60 6.02 5.23
N PHE A 25 -9.77 5.55 5.69
CA PHE A 25 -10.81 6.43 6.24
C PHE A 25 -10.37 7.08 7.55
N TYR A 26 -9.74 6.33 8.45
CA TYR A 26 -9.18 6.87 9.68
C TYR A 26 -8.12 7.94 9.41
N ALA A 27 -7.21 7.70 8.46
CA ALA A 27 -6.22 8.68 8.05
C ALA A 27 -6.87 9.97 7.53
N ARG A 28 -7.95 9.85 6.73
CA ARG A 28 -8.73 11.00 6.27
C ARG A 28 -9.36 11.76 7.44
N ASP A 29 -9.99 11.06 8.39
CA ASP A 29 -10.68 11.70 9.52
C ASP A 29 -9.72 12.38 10.50
N VAL A 30 -8.47 11.92 10.60
CA VAL A 30 -7.44 12.56 11.43
C VAL A 30 -6.82 13.78 10.73
N VAL A 31 -6.60 13.69 9.42
CA VAL A 31 -5.87 14.71 8.64
C VAL A 31 -6.78 15.83 8.14
N ALA A 32 -8.01 15.52 7.71
CA ALA A 32 -8.94 16.52 7.17
C ALA A 32 -9.27 17.66 8.15
N PRO A 33 -9.53 17.41 9.45
CA PRO A 33 -9.85 18.49 10.39
C PRO A 33 -8.67 19.45 10.64
N GLN A 34 -7.44 18.96 10.53
CA GLN A 34 -6.23 19.76 10.74
C GLN A 34 -5.93 20.70 9.57
N LEU A 35 -6.36 20.33 8.37
CA LEU A 35 -6.16 21.12 7.16
C LEU A 35 -7.30 22.12 6.92
N ASP A 36 -8.51 21.81 7.39
CA ASP A 36 -9.69 22.67 7.27
C ASP A 36 -9.73 23.76 8.37
N THR A 37 -8.76 23.77 9.29
CA THR A 37 -8.63 24.81 10.31
C THR A 37 -7.95 26.05 9.74
N GLU A 38 -8.34 27.26 10.19
CA GLU A 38 -7.68 28.53 9.81
C GLU A 38 -6.15 28.48 9.99
N LYS A 39 -5.67 27.71 10.96
CA LYS A 39 -4.24 27.49 11.21
C LYS A 39 -3.55 26.77 10.04
N GLY A 40 -4.16 25.72 9.48
CA GLY A 40 -3.62 24.97 8.35
C GLY A 40 -3.49 25.82 7.09
N GLN A 41 -4.45 26.71 6.84
CA GLN A 41 -4.34 27.69 5.75
C GLN A 41 -3.28 28.76 6.02
N ARG A 42 -3.16 29.27 7.24
CA ARG A 42 -2.11 30.24 7.59
C ARG A 42 -0.70 29.66 7.45
N ASP A 43 -0.48 28.43 7.86
CA ASP A 43 0.81 27.74 7.72
C ASP A 43 1.15 27.50 6.24
N TRP A 44 0.15 27.12 5.43
CA TRP A 44 0.32 27.00 3.98
C TRP A 44 0.63 28.33 3.28
N ASP A 45 -0.05 29.41 3.70
CA ASP A 45 0.18 30.74 3.18
C ASP A 45 1.55 31.30 3.58
N ALA A 46 2.01 31.02 4.80
CA ALA A 46 3.34 31.37 5.27
C ALA A 46 4.41 30.64 4.44
N TRP A 47 4.26 29.32 4.25
CA TRP A 47 5.16 28.53 3.41
C TRP A 47 5.17 29.01 1.95
N ARG A 48 4.01 29.34 1.36
CA ARG A 48 3.95 29.89 -0.01
C ARG A 48 4.72 31.19 -0.15
N ARG A 49 4.60 32.11 0.81
CA ARG A 49 5.33 33.39 0.79
C ARG A 49 6.83 33.16 0.87
N GLU A 50 7.28 32.30 1.79
CA GLU A 50 8.71 31.96 1.95
C GLU A 50 9.28 31.24 0.72
N THR A 51 8.48 30.42 0.05
CA THR A 51 8.91 29.70 -1.16
C THR A 51 8.87 30.59 -2.41
N ALA A 52 7.97 31.58 -2.46
CA ALA A 52 7.93 32.59 -3.52
C ALA A 52 9.19 33.47 -3.49
N ASP A 53 9.66 33.85 -2.30
CA ASP A 53 10.93 34.59 -2.13
C ASP A 53 12.15 33.80 -2.62
N GLN A 54 12.10 32.45 -2.54
CA GLN A 54 13.14 31.57 -3.09
C GLN A 54 13.00 31.36 -4.61
N ALA A 55 11.76 31.33 -5.13
CA ALA A 55 11.46 31.24 -6.56
C ALA A 55 11.85 32.53 -7.32
N ALA A 56 11.81 33.70 -6.66
CA ALA A 56 12.17 35.01 -7.19
C ALA A 56 13.68 35.21 -7.47
N GLY A 57 14.50 34.15 -7.41
CA GLY A 57 15.87 34.18 -7.94
C GLY A 57 16.99 34.27 -6.91
N LYS A 58 16.74 33.99 -5.63
CA LYS A 58 17.78 33.99 -4.57
C LYS A 58 18.62 32.70 -4.49
N GLY A 59 18.49 31.76 -5.44
CA GLY A 59 19.26 30.51 -5.48
C GLY A 59 19.58 30.03 -6.90
N PRO A 60 20.50 29.07 -7.08
CA PRO A 60 21.01 28.64 -8.39
C PRO A 60 19.98 27.92 -9.28
N VAL A 61 18.77 27.65 -8.77
CA VAL A 61 17.68 26.99 -9.49
C VAL A 61 16.38 27.77 -9.30
N THR A 62 15.87 28.36 -10.38
CA THR A 62 14.54 28.98 -10.40
C THR A 62 13.46 27.90 -10.26
N ARG A 63 12.79 27.84 -9.11
CA ARG A 63 11.59 27.00 -8.93
C ARG A 63 10.35 27.75 -9.45
N ARG A 64 9.44 27.01 -10.09
CA ARG A 64 8.17 27.56 -10.57
C ARG A 64 7.24 27.84 -9.39
N GLU A 65 6.63 29.01 -9.37
CA GLU A 65 5.67 29.40 -8.34
C GLU A 65 4.49 28.44 -8.34
N GLN A 66 4.09 27.95 -7.15
CA GLN A 66 2.98 27.02 -7.05
C GLN A 66 1.65 27.75 -7.26
N LYS A 67 0.94 27.39 -8.33
CA LYS A 67 -0.32 28.02 -8.74
C LYS A 67 -1.53 27.65 -7.86
N SER A 68 -1.41 26.62 -7.01
CA SER A 68 -2.52 26.12 -6.19
C SER A 68 -2.80 27.06 -5.01
N ARG A 69 -4.05 27.51 -4.88
CA ARG A 69 -4.52 28.28 -3.72
C ARG A 69 -4.74 27.41 -2.48
N GLU A 70 -5.01 26.12 -2.68
CA GLU A 70 -5.27 25.16 -1.61
C GLU A 70 -4.05 24.24 -1.39
N PRO A 71 -3.83 23.73 -0.16
CA PRO A 71 -2.78 22.76 0.11
C PRO A 71 -3.02 21.49 -0.73
N PRO A 72 -1.98 20.94 -1.39
CA PRO A 72 -2.14 19.80 -2.31
C PRO A 72 -2.68 18.55 -1.60
N LEU A 73 -2.40 18.41 -0.30
CA LEU A 73 -2.94 17.33 0.53
C LEU A 73 -4.46 17.41 0.69
N VAL A 74 -5.03 18.63 0.74
CA VAL A 74 -6.48 18.86 0.80
C VAL A 74 -7.14 18.43 -0.51
N VAL A 75 -6.57 18.86 -1.64
CA VAL A 75 -7.05 18.47 -2.98
C VAL A 75 -6.98 16.96 -3.16
N LEU A 76 -5.89 16.33 -2.70
CA LEU A 76 -5.71 14.88 -2.79
C LEU A 76 -6.75 14.12 -1.95
N MET A 77 -7.01 14.57 -0.72
CA MET A 77 -7.99 13.97 0.20
C MET A 77 -9.45 14.28 -0.15
N ARG A 78 -9.72 15.37 -0.89
CA ARG A 78 -11.07 15.75 -1.35
C ARG A 78 -11.41 15.13 -2.70
N ASP A 79 -10.57 15.37 -3.70
CA ASP A 79 -10.90 15.12 -5.11
C ASP A 79 -10.35 13.76 -5.60
N TYR A 80 -9.29 13.24 -4.99
CA TYR A 80 -8.61 12.01 -5.44
C TYR A 80 -8.62 10.88 -4.40
N PHE A 81 -9.37 11.00 -3.31
CA PHE A 81 -9.45 9.99 -2.27
C PHE A 81 -9.87 8.61 -2.82
N ALA A 82 -10.83 8.59 -3.76
CA ALA A 82 -11.26 7.37 -4.41
C ALA A 82 -10.14 6.71 -5.23
N VAL A 83 -9.29 7.51 -5.89
CA VAL A 83 -8.13 7.01 -6.66
C VAL A 83 -7.08 6.42 -5.71
N CYS A 84 -6.79 7.10 -4.60
CA CYS A 84 -5.88 6.58 -3.59
C CYS A 84 -6.39 5.29 -2.95
N LEU A 85 -7.69 5.24 -2.60
CA LEU A 85 -8.32 4.06 -2.01
C LEU A 85 -8.33 2.89 -3.00
N THR A 86 -8.74 3.11 -4.24
CA THR A 86 -8.73 2.06 -5.28
C THR A 86 -7.32 1.56 -5.54
N GLY A 87 -6.33 2.44 -5.64
CA GLY A 87 -4.92 2.05 -5.75
C GLY A 87 -4.47 1.17 -4.58
N ALA A 88 -4.77 1.58 -3.34
CA ALA A 88 -4.45 0.80 -2.15
C ALA A 88 -5.12 -0.59 -2.16
N LEU A 89 -6.39 -0.68 -2.55
CA LEU A 89 -7.12 -1.95 -2.64
C LEU A 89 -6.58 -2.86 -3.74
N VAL A 90 -6.22 -2.30 -4.90
CA VAL A 90 -5.62 -3.07 -6.00
C VAL A 90 -4.27 -3.65 -5.59
N PHE A 91 -3.39 -2.83 -5.00
CA PHE A 91 -2.10 -3.31 -4.50
C PHE A 91 -2.26 -4.34 -3.39
N ALA A 92 -3.13 -4.09 -2.40
CA ALA A 92 -3.40 -5.05 -1.33
C ALA A 92 -3.93 -6.39 -1.86
N SER A 93 -4.83 -6.34 -2.87
CA SER A 93 -5.37 -7.54 -3.51
C SER A 93 -4.30 -8.32 -4.27
N LEU A 94 -3.43 -7.62 -4.99
CA LEU A 94 -2.31 -8.25 -5.70
C LEU A 94 -1.35 -8.94 -4.71
N LEU A 95 -0.96 -8.24 -3.65
CA LEU A 95 -0.09 -8.80 -2.61
C LEU A 95 -0.72 -10.03 -1.95
N PHE A 96 -2.02 -9.95 -1.63
CA PHE A 96 -2.75 -11.07 -1.05
C PHE A 96 -2.80 -12.27 -2.01
N ALA A 97 -3.07 -12.05 -3.30
CA ALA A 97 -3.08 -13.11 -4.30
C ALA A 97 -1.72 -13.81 -4.42
N VAL A 98 -0.63 -13.05 -4.45
CA VAL A 98 0.74 -13.59 -4.48
C VAL A 98 1.04 -14.38 -3.21
N MET A 99 0.64 -13.88 -2.04
CA MET A 99 0.82 -14.58 -0.76
C MET A 99 0.05 -15.91 -0.74
N VAL A 100 -1.22 -15.90 -1.15
CA VAL A 100 -2.04 -17.12 -1.24
C VAL A 100 -1.43 -18.11 -2.23
N PHE A 101 -0.93 -17.65 -3.36
CA PHE A 101 -0.25 -18.49 -4.34
C PHE A 101 0.99 -19.17 -3.75
N LEU A 102 1.82 -18.42 -3.02
CA LEU A 102 3.02 -18.94 -2.36
C LEU A 102 2.67 -20.00 -1.30
N VAL A 103 1.71 -19.68 -0.42
CA VAL A 103 1.24 -20.61 0.63
C VAL A 103 0.67 -21.89 0.02
N GLN A 104 -0.10 -21.78 -1.07
CA GLN A 104 -0.58 -22.95 -1.80
C GLN A 104 0.56 -23.78 -2.41
N GLY A 105 1.62 -23.15 -2.91
CA GLY A 105 2.81 -23.84 -3.40
C GLY A 105 3.51 -24.66 -2.31
N ILE A 106 3.70 -24.07 -1.14
CA ILE A 106 4.31 -24.73 0.03
C ILE A 106 3.47 -25.94 0.45
N LEU A 107 2.16 -25.75 0.63
CA LEU A 107 1.26 -26.81 1.11
C LEU A 107 1.04 -27.95 0.10
N ARG A 108 1.26 -27.70 -1.20
CA ARG A 108 1.09 -28.70 -2.27
C ARG A 108 2.38 -29.41 -2.66
N THR A 109 3.51 -29.14 -2.01
CA THR A 109 4.77 -29.82 -2.33
C THR A 109 4.82 -31.18 -1.61
N PRO A 110 4.58 -32.32 -2.29
CA PRO A 110 4.84 -33.61 -1.67
C PRO A 110 6.36 -33.79 -1.54
N ALA A 111 6.83 -34.15 -0.36
CA ALA A 111 8.20 -34.61 -0.18
C ALA A 111 8.40 -35.88 -1.02
N LYS A 112 9.01 -35.75 -2.22
CA LYS A 112 9.53 -36.91 -2.94
C LYS A 112 10.75 -37.43 -2.18
N THR A 113 10.51 -38.23 -1.15
CA THR A 113 11.53 -39.07 -0.55
C THR A 113 11.91 -40.12 -1.58
N LYS A 114 12.90 -39.81 -2.41
CA LYS A 114 13.47 -40.76 -3.36
C LYS A 114 14.31 -41.73 -2.54
N ASN A 115 13.68 -42.77 -2.00
CA ASN A 115 14.35 -43.85 -1.30
C ASN A 115 15.13 -44.68 -2.34
N ARG A 116 16.26 -44.16 -2.81
CA ARG A 116 17.25 -44.93 -3.56
C ARG A 116 18.06 -45.72 -2.55
N LEU A 117 17.51 -46.86 -2.10
CA LEU A 117 18.40 -47.93 -1.66
C LEU A 117 19.17 -48.42 -2.90
N PRO A 118 20.51 -48.52 -2.84
CA PRO A 118 21.25 -49.23 -3.86
C PRO A 118 20.82 -50.71 -3.89
N PRO A 119 20.73 -51.33 -5.08
CA PRO A 119 20.37 -52.74 -5.18
C PRO A 119 21.39 -53.60 -4.40
N PRO A 120 20.92 -54.60 -3.62
CA PRO A 120 21.81 -55.54 -2.94
C PRO A 120 22.48 -56.42 -3.99
N GLY A 121 23.67 -56.04 -4.43
CA GLY A 121 24.37 -56.79 -5.50
C GLY A 121 25.73 -56.25 -5.94
N ARG A 122 26.29 -55.22 -5.28
CA ARG A 122 27.68 -54.79 -5.50
C ARG A 122 28.55 -54.98 -4.25
N ALA A 123 28.44 -56.17 -3.66
CA ALA A 123 29.43 -56.69 -2.73
C ALA A 123 29.95 -58.01 -3.33
N ALA A 124 30.77 -57.89 -4.38
CA ALA A 124 31.56 -59.00 -4.91
C ALA A 124 32.64 -58.44 -5.85
N VAL A 125 33.72 -57.93 -5.26
CA VAL A 125 35.10 -58.15 -5.74
C VAL A 125 35.97 -58.24 -4.50
#